data_AF-A0A2J8X286-F1
#
_entry.id   AF-A0A2J8X286-F1
#
_cell.length_a   1.000
_cell.length_b   1.000
_cell.length_c   1.000
_cell.angle_alpha   90.00
_cell.angle_beta   90.00
_cell.angle_gamma   90.00
#
_symmetry.space_group_name_H-M   'P 1'
#
loop_
_entity.id
_entity.type
_entity.pdbx_description
1 polymer ?
#
loop_
_entity_poly.entity_id
_entity_poly.type
_entity_poly.pdbx_seq_one_letter_code
_entity_poly.pdbx_strand_id
1 'polypeptide(L)'
;IDHLFISNLPEIVVELLMTLHEPANSSASQSTDLCDFSGDLDPAPNPPHFPSHVIKATFAYISNCHKTKLKSILEILSKSPDSYQKILLAICEQAAETNNVYKKHRILKIYHLFVSLLLKDIKSGLGGAWAFVLRDVIYTLIHYINQRKLTIFSQ
;
A
#
# COMPACT_ATOMS: atom_id res chain seq x y z
N ILE A 1 5.96 -22.11 12.25
CA ILE A 1 6.09 -20.94 11.36
C ILE A 1 7.34 -20.23 11.82
N ASP A 2 8.27 -20.01 10.91
CA ASP A 2 9.61 -19.61 11.27
C ASP A 2 9.61 -18.12 11.62
N HIS A 3 10.26 -17.76 12.73
CA HIS A 3 10.45 -16.37 13.14
C HIS A 3 10.97 -15.50 11.98
N LEU A 4 11.74 -16.12 11.07
CA LEU A 4 12.23 -15.55 9.83
C LEU A 4 11.11 -15.05 8.89
N PHE A 5 9.99 -15.76 8.78
CA PHE A 5 8.89 -15.32 7.92
C PHE A 5 8.22 -14.06 8.49
N ILE A 6 7.95 -14.04 9.80
CA ILE A 6 7.30 -12.91 10.47
C ILE A 6 8.20 -11.67 10.43
N SER A 7 9.52 -11.84 10.60
CA SER A 7 10.47 -10.73 10.56
C SER A 7 10.62 -10.12 9.17
N ASN A 8 10.43 -10.90 8.10
CA ASN A 8 10.52 -10.43 6.70
C ASN A 8 9.15 -10.12 6.08
N LEU A 9 8.06 -10.25 6.85
CA LEU A 9 6.71 -10.01 6.34
C LEU A 9 6.50 -8.57 5.84
N PRO A 10 7.04 -7.51 6.49
CA PRO A 10 6.94 -6.15 5.96
C PRO A 10 7.52 -6.03 4.55
N GLU A 11 8.68 -6.63 4.30
CA GLU A 11 9.39 -6.60 3.02
C GLU A 11 8.60 -7.36 1.95
N ILE A 12 8.07 -8.54 2.27
CA ILE A 12 7.20 -9.33 1.37
C ILE A 12 5.94 -8.52 1.00
N VAL A 13 5.34 -7.82 1.97
CA VAL A 13 4.16 -6.98 1.73
C VAL A 13 4.52 -5.83 0.79
N VAL A 14 5.67 -5.17 0.97
CA VAL A 14 6.15 -4.13 0.06
C VAL A 14 6.33 -4.68 -1.35
N GLU A 15 7.05 -5.79 -1.51
CA GLU A 15 7.29 -6.39 -2.84
C GLU A 15 5.97 -6.71 -3.54
N LEU A 16 5.03 -7.32 -2.84
CA LEU A 16 3.72 -7.64 -3.40
C LEU A 16 2.96 -6.37 -3.79
N LEU A 17 2.94 -5.35 -2.92
CA LEU A 17 2.34 -4.05 -3.21
C LEU A 17 2.98 -3.38 -4.44
N MET A 18 4.29 -3.51 -4.62
CA MET A 18 5.02 -2.98 -5.78
C MET A 18 4.70 -3.69 -7.10
N THR A 19 3.92 -4.78 -7.09
CA THR A 19 3.36 -5.41 -8.31
C THR A 19 1.97 -4.87 -8.68
N LEU A 20 1.37 -3.99 -7.88
CA LEU A 20 0.03 -3.46 -8.15
C LEU A 20 -0.04 -2.70 -9.48
N HIS A 21 -1.02 -3.03 -10.31
CA HIS A 21 -1.43 -2.26 -11.48
C HIS A 21 -2.90 -2.52 -11.79
N GLU A 22 -3.70 -1.46 -11.87
CA GLU A 22 -5.10 -1.54 -12.27
C GLU A 22 -5.21 -1.20 -13.77
N PRO A 23 -5.64 -2.15 -14.62
CA PRO A 23 -5.90 -1.87 -16.02
C PRO A 23 -7.11 -0.93 -16.16
N ALA A 24 -7.05 0.03 -17.09
CA ALA A 24 -8.06 1.08 -17.27
C ALA A 24 -9.46 0.56 -17.67
N ASN A 25 -9.54 -0.69 -18.11
CA ASN A 25 -10.71 -1.34 -18.69
C ASN A 25 -11.27 -2.48 -17.81
N SER A 26 -11.12 -2.41 -16.48
CA SER A 26 -11.87 -3.28 -15.59
C SER A 26 -13.37 -2.99 -15.75
N SER A 27 -14.08 -3.93 -16.37
CA SER A 27 -15.53 -3.88 -16.60
C SER A 27 -16.28 -3.37 -15.37
N ALA A 28 -17.30 -2.52 -15.57
CA ALA A 28 -18.09 -1.80 -14.55
C ALA A 28 -18.64 -2.65 -13.37
N SER A 29 -18.61 -3.97 -13.45
CA SER A 29 -18.95 -4.90 -12.37
C SER A 29 -17.82 -5.17 -11.35
N GLN A 30 -16.59 -4.71 -11.61
CA GLN A 30 -15.43 -4.81 -10.72
C GLN A 30 -14.75 -3.45 -10.51
N SER A 31 -15.55 -2.38 -10.42
CA SER A 31 -15.05 -1.08 -9.94
C SER A 31 -14.43 -1.30 -8.56
N THR A 32 -13.10 -1.22 -8.51
CA THR A 32 -12.38 -1.05 -7.25
C THR A 32 -12.17 0.45 -7.08
N ASP A 33 -12.14 0.94 -5.83
CA ASP A 33 -11.90 2.37 -5.50
C ASP A 33 -10.63 2.97 -6.17
N LEU A 34 -9.77 2.14 -6.76
CA LEU A 34 -8.53 2.53 -7.44
C LEU A 34 -8.70 2.77 -8.95
N CYS A 35 -9.74 2.21 -9.57
CA CYS A 35 -9.98 2.31 -11.02
C CYS A 35 -10.29 3.75 -11.45
N ASP A 36 -10.95 4.53 -10.60
CA ASP A 36 -11.28 5.95 -10.85
C ASP A 36 -10.03 6.83 -11.03
N PHE A 37 -8.86 6.31 -10.63
CA PHE A 37 -7.58 7.00 -10.77
C PHE A 37 -6.73 6.45 -11.93
N SER A 38 -7.15 5.45 -12.70
CA SER A 38 -6.43 4.94 -13.87
C SER A 38 -6.86 5.64 -15.16
N GLY A 39 -5.89 6.17 -15.90
CA GLY A 39 -6.14 6.71 -17.25
C GLY A 39 -5.87 5.66 -18.32
N ASP A 40 -6.62 5.70 -19.43
CA ASP A 40 -6.43 4.80 -20.60
C ASP A 40 -5.03 4.86 -21.22
N LEU A 41 -4.26 5.90 -20.90
CA LEU A 41 -2.90 6.14 -21.39
C LEU A 41 -1.81 5.80 -20.36
N ASP A 42 -2.17 5.29 -19.17
CA ASP A 42 -1.18 4.88 -18.16
C ASP A 42 -0.38 3.66 -18.71
N PRO A 43 0.95 3.76 -18.87
CA PRO A 43 1.74 2.65 -19.40
C PRO A 43 1.74 1.48 -18.41
N ALA A 44 1.58 0.26 -18.93
CA ALA A 44 1.72 -0.95 -18.14
C ALA A 44 3.15 -1.04 -17.56
N PRO A 45 3.31 -1.36 -16.27
CA PRO A 45 4.63 -1.57 -15.69
C PRO A 45 5.27 -2.84 -16.25
N ASN A 46 6.59 -2.96 -16.10
CA ASN A 46 7.29 -4.20 -16.43
C ASN A 46 6.68 -5.37 -15.64
N PRO A 47 6.29 -6.47 -16.29
CA PRO A 47 5.80 -7.66 -15.60
C PRO A 47 6.81 -8.18 -14.55
N PRO A 48 6.34 -8.81 -13.46
CA PRO A 48 4.94 -9.16 -13.18
C PRO A 48 4.12 -8.00 -12.58
N HIS A 49 2.85 -7.89 -12.98
CA HIS A 49 1.91 -6.92 -12.41
C HIS A 49 0.51 -7.51 -12.21
N PHE A 50 -0.17 -7.12 -11.13
CA PHE A 50 -1.46 -7.68 -10.73
C PHE A 50 -2.45 -6.60 -10.26
N PRO A 51 -3.76 -6.81 -10.46
CA PRO A 51 -4.80 -5.91 -9.96
C PRO A 51 -4.99 -6.06 -8.44
N SER A 52 -5.60 -5.07 -7.79
CA SER A 52 -5.70 -5.00 -6.32
C SER A 52 -6.47 -6.17 -5.71
N HIS A 53 -7.44 -6.75 -6.41
CA HIS A 53 -8.18 -7.90 -5.90
C HIS A 53 -7.29 -9.14 -5.76
N VAL A 54 -6.32 -9.34 -6.67
CA VAL A 54 -5.32 -10.42 -6.57
C VAL A 54 -4.41 -10.16 -5.37
N ILE A 55 -3.89 -8.93 -5.22
CA ILE A 55 -3.04 -8.56 -4.08
C ILE A 55 -3.76 -8.81 -2.74
N LYS A 56 -5.01 -8.36 -2.61
CA LYS A 56 -5.84 -8.59 -1.41
C LYS A 56 -6.09 -10.08 -1.15
N ALA A 57 -6.36 -10.85 -2.20
CA ALA A 57 -6.55 -12.31 -2.09
C ALA A 57 -5.26 -13.00 -1.63
N THR A 58 -4.10 -12.58 -2.13
CA THR A 58 -2.79 -13.09 -1.67
C THR A 58 -2.54 -12.72 -0.21
N PHE A 59 -2.86 -11.50 0.23
CA PHE A 59 -2.78 -11.16 1.66
C PHE A 59 -3.68 -12.05 2.52
N ALA A 60 -4.91 -12.33 2.08
CA ALA A 60 -5.81 -13.25 2.76
C ALA A 60 -5.24 -14.69 2.79
N TYR A 61 -4.66 -15.15 1.68
CA TYR A 61 -3.99 -16.44 1.61
C TYR A 61 -2.81 -16.53 2.59
N ILE A 62 -1.91 -15.54 2.59
CA ILE A 62 -0.78 -15.45 3.53
C ILE A 62 -1.31 -15.48 4.98
N SER A 63 -2.39 -14.76 5.26
CA SER A 63 -3.02 -14.75 6.58
C SER A 63 -3.53 -16.14 6.97
N ASN A 64 -4.16 -16.86 6.05
CA ASN A 64 -4.73 -18.18 6.29
C ASN A 64 -3.68 -19.30 6.40
N CYS A 65 -2.49 -19.14 5.79
CA CYS A 65 -1.36 -20.04 6.01
C CYS A 65 -0.94 -20.09 7.48
N HIS A 66 -1.19 -19.02 8.24
CA HIS A 66 -1.03 -19.01 9.68
C HIS A 66 -2.26 -19.64 10.35
N LYS A 67 -2.18 -20.93 10.72
CA LYS A 67 -3.18 -21.68 11.53
C LYS A 67 -3.48 -21.07 12.92
N THR A 68 -2.95 -19.88 13.21
CA THR A 68 -3.27 -19.09 14.40
C THR A 68 -4.58 -18.34 14.16
N LYS A 69 -5.38 -18.10 15.20
CA LYS A 69 -6.70 -17.43 15.15
C LYS A 69 -6.70 -15.96 14.61
N LEU A 70 -5.65 -15.51 13.93
CA LEU A 70 -5.51 -14.16 13.40
C LEU A 70 -6.31 -14.06 12.10
N LYS A 71 -7.09 -12.98 11.98
CA LYS A 71 -8.08 -12.79 10.93
C LYS A 71 -7.56 -11.99 9.75
N SER A 72 -6.50 -11.20 9.92
CA SER A 72 -5.96 -10.34 8.86
C SER A 72 -4.43 -10.29 8.85
N ILE A 73 -3.85 -9.98 7.70
CA ILE A 73 -2.40 -9.79 7.54
C ILE A 73 -1.90 -8.64 8.42
N LEU A 74 -2.76 -7.64 8.67
CA LEU A 74 -2.45 -6.51 9.53
C LEU A 74 -2.25 -6.96 10.98
N GLU A 75 -3.03 -7.91 11.48
CA GLU A 75 -2.82 -8.51 12.81
C GLU A 75 -1.51 -9.31 12.89
N ILE A 76 -1.06 -9.91 11.79
CA ILE A 76 0.25 -10.60 11.76
C ILE A 76 1.38 -9.57 11.78
N LEU A 77 1.28 -8.52 10.97
CA LEU A 77 2.23 -7.41 10.93
C LEU A 77 2.33 -6.70 12.29
N SER A 78 1.24 -6.60 13.04
CA SER A 78 1.24 -5.93 14.35
C SER A 78 2.09 -6.65 15.41
N LYS A 79 2.47 -7.91 15.16
CA LYS A 79 3.35 -8.67 16.07
C LYS A 79 4.80 -8.27 15.97
N SER A 80 5.20 -7.71 14.83
CA SER A 80 6.55 -7.19 14.63
C SER A 80 6.51 -5.67 14.81
N PRO A 81 7.36 -5.09 15.67
CA PRO A 81 7.39 -3.65 15.87
C PRO A 81 7.72 -2.93 14.56
N ASP A 82 7.15 -1.74 14.40
CA ASP A 82 7.39 -0.82 13.28
C ASP A 82 7.03 -1.35 11.89
N SER A 83 6.38 -2.51 11.79
CA SER A 83 6.07 -3.15 10.50
C SER A 83 5.27 -2.26 9.57
N TYR A 84 4.26 -1.54 10.08
CA TYR A 84 3.46 -0.63 9.27
C TYR A 84 4.29 0.56 8.78
N GLN A 85 5.09 1.14 9.67
CA GLN A 85 5.96 2.28 9.36
C GLN A 85 7.03 1.90 8.33
N LYS A 86 7.61 0.70 8.43
CA LYS A 86 8.55 0.17 7.43
C LYS A 86 7.91 0.08 6.05
N ILE A 87 6.69 -0.45 5.97
CA ILE A 87 5.96 -0.54 4.70
C ILE A 87 5.64 0.86 4.15
N LEU A 88 5.13 1.76 4.99
CA LEU A 88 4.80 3.13 4.58
C LEU A 88 6.03 3.90 4.10
N LEU A 89 7.15 3.79 4.82
CA LEU A 89 8.41 4.40 4.46
C LEU A 89 8.93 3.87 3.12
N ALA A 90 8.99 2.55 2.94
CA ALA A 90 9.45 1.94 1.69
C ALA A 90 8.63 2.38 0.47
N ILE A 91 7.31 2.56 0.64
CA ILE A 91 6.44 3.09 -0.43
C ILE A 91 6.79 4.57 -0.72
N CYS A 92 7.00 5.38 0.31
CA CYS A 92 7.38 6.80 0.17
C CYS A 92 8.76 6.97 -0.48
N GLU A 93 9.74 6.14 -0.13
CA GLU A 93 11.08 6.14 -0.73
C GLU A 93 10.99 5.86 -2.24
N GLN A 94 10.23 4.84 -2.65
CA GLN A 94 9.99 4.56 -4.07
C GLN A 94 9.36 5.75 -4.80
N ALA A 95 8.44 6.47 -4.14
CA ALA A 95 7.80 7.67 -4.71
C ALA A 95 8.75 8.86 -4.84
N ALA A 96 9.74 8.96 -3.94
CA ALA A 96 10.75 10.02 -3.94
C ALA A 96 11.87 9.75 -4.96
N GLU A 97 12.25 8.48 -5.16
CA GLU A 97 13.31 8.07 -6.08
C GLU A 97 12.92 8.21 -7.56
N THR A 98 11.62 8.24 -7.88
CA THR A 98 11.18 8.30 -9.27
C THR A 98 10.77 9.70 -9.74
N ASN A 99 11.37 10.13 -10.86
CA ASN A 99 10.97 11.33 -11.60
C ASN A 99 9.87 11.05 -12.64
N ASN A 100 9.54 9.77 -12.90
CA ASN A 100 8.52 9.41 -13.88
C ASN A 100 7.13 9.61 -13.27
N VAL A 101 6.34 10.51 -13.85
CA VAL A 101 5.00 10.87 -13.35
C VAL A 101 4.05 9.67 -13.32
N TYR A 102 4.10 8.78 -14.31
CA TYR A 102 3.26 7.57 -14.35
C TYR A 102 3.68 6.56 -13.27
N LYS A 103 4.98 6.36 -13.08
CA LYS A 103 5.48 5.50 -11.99
C LYS A 103 5.11 6.08 -10.62
N LYS A 104 5.24 7.40 -10.45
CA LYS A 104 4.87 8.11 -9.22
C LYS A 104 3.37 8.00 -8.94
N HIS A 105 2.53 8.16 -9.96
CA HIS A 105 1.07 8.00 -9.86
C HIS A 105 0.69 6.59 -9.41
N ARG A 106 1.34 5.58 -9.98
CA ARG A 106 1.16 4.17 -9.56
C ARG A 106 1.57 3.95 -8.11
N ILE A 107 2.68 4.52 -7.65
CA ILE A 107 3.11 4.40 -6.25
C ILE A 107 2.13 5.09 -5.30
N LEU A 108 1.50 6.20 -5.70
CA LEU A 108 0.41 6.79 -4.92
C LEU A 108 -0.82 5.87 -4.82
N LYS A 109 -1.17 5.14 -5.89
CA LYS A 109 -2.24 4.12 -5.82
C LYS A 109 -1.88 2.98 -4.86
N ILE A 110 -0.61 2.56 -4.85
CA ILE A 110 -0.08 1.57 -3.91
C ILE A 110 -0.23 2.07 -2.47
N TYR A 111 0.21 3.31 -2.21
CA TYR A 111 0.07 3.95 -0.91
C TYR A 111 -1.40 4.02 -0.47
N HIS A 112 -2.28 4.48 -1.35
CA HIS A 112 -3.71 4.57 -1.10
C HIS A 112 -4.33 3.20 -0.76
N LEU A 113 -3.97 2.15 -1.50
CA LEU A 113 -4.43 0.79 -1.22
C LEU A 113 -4.03 0.36 0.20
N PHE A 114 -2.75 0.52 0.55
CA PHE A 114 -2.26 0.07 1.85
C PHE A 114 -2.87 0.88 3.00
N VAL A 115 -2.92 2.21 2.88
CA VAL A 115 -3.57 3.07 3.86
C VAL A 115 -5.06 2.74 4.01
N SER A 116 -5.76 2.45 2.90
CA SER A 116 -7.17 2.02 2.96
C SER A 116 -7.35 0.73 3.76
N LEU A 117 -6.40 -0.21 3.68
CA LEU A 117 -6.41 -1.41 4.52
C LEU A 117 -6.19 -1.06 6.00
N LEU A 118 -5.20 -0.21 6.30
CA LEU A 118 -4.93 0.25 7.67
C LEU A 118 -6.12 0.97 8.30
N LEU A 119 -6.78 1.85 7.53
CA LEU A 119 -7.94 2.60 8.00
C LEU A 119 -9.17 1.71 8.25
N LYS A 120 -9.35 0.65 7.46
CA LYS A 120 -10.42 -0.34 7.70
C LYS A 120 -10.25 -1.05 9.04
N ASP A 121 -9.02 -1.37 9.41
CA ASP A 121 -8.69 -2.05 10.67
C ASP A 121 -8.34 -1.08 11.82
N ILE A 122 -8.50 0.24 11.66
CA ILE A 122 -8.08 1.21 12.68
C ILE A 122 -8.78 1.02 14.03
N LYS A 123 -10.04 0.54 14.01
CA LYS A 123 -10.83 0.25 15.22
C LYS A 123 -10.27 -0.90 16.05
N SER A 124 -9.45 -1.78 15.45
CA SER A 124 -8.74 -2.85 16.15
C SER A 124 -7.55 -2.33 16.97
N GLY A 125 -7.19 -1.04 16.79
CA GLY A 125 -6.04 -0.42 17.41
C GLY A 125 -4.71 -0.75 16.74
N LEU A 126 -4.68 -1.56 15.67
CA LEU A 126 -3.46 -1.94 14.92
C LEU A 126 -2.34 -2.42 15.86
N GLY A 127 -2.67 -3.30 16.81
CA GLY A 127 -1.73 -3.78 17.83
C GLY A 127 -1.17 -2.69 18.76
N GLY A 128 -1.91 -1.58 18.94
CA GLY A 128 -1.48 -0.42 19.73
C GLY A 128 -0.73 0.65 18.92
N ALA A 129 -0.42 0.40 17.65
CA ALA A 129 0.35 1.31 16.81
C ALA A 129 -0.50 2.39 16.10
N TRP A 130 -1.84 2.34 16.22
CA TRP A 130 -2.76 3.17 15.43
C TRP A 130 -2.45 4.67 15.46
N ALA A 131 -2.07 5.22 16.61
CA ALA A 131 -1.80 6.66 16.75
C ALA A 131 -0.54 7.07 15.97
N PHE A 132 0.48 6.22 15.95
CA PHE A 132 1.71 6.45 15.19
C PHE A 132 1.45 6.32 13.69
N VAL A 133 0.69 5.30 13.28
CA VAL A 133 0.29 5.09 11.89
C VAL A 133 -0.54 6.28 11.38
N LEU A 134 -1.53 6.72 12.16
CA LEU A 134 -2.39 7.85 11.77
C LEU A 134 -1.59 9.15 11.67
N ARG A 135 -0.69 9.40 12.64
CA ARG A 135 0.22 10.53 12.62
C ARG A 135 1.07 10.53 11.35
N ASP A 136 1.71 9.39 11.05
CA ASP A 136 2.56 9.23 9.89
C ASP A 136 1.79 9.54 8.60
N VAL A 137 0.64 8.88 8.40
CA VAL A 137 -0.22 9.10 7.23
C VAL A 137 -0.63 10.57 7.08
N ILE A 138 -1.07 11.24 8.15
CA ILE A 138 -1.47 12.66 8.07
C ILE A 138 -0.29 13.54 7.69
N TYR A 139 0.88 13.36 8.32
CA TYR A 139 2.05 14.18 8.01
C TYR A 139 2.57 13.92 6.60
N THR A 140 2.60 12.66 6.13
CA THR A 140 2.97 12.33 4.75
C THR A 140 2.03 13.00 3.75
N LEU A 141 0.72 12.96 3.98
CA LEU A 141 -0.25 13.58 3.08
C LEU A 141 -0.14 15.10 3.06
N ILE A 142 -0.03 15.75 4.23
CA ILE A 142 0.19 17.20 4.33
C ILE A 142 1.47 17.59 3.60
N HIS A 143 2.56 16.85 3.84
CA HIS A 143 3.84 17.09 3.19
C HIS A 143 3.71 17.01 1.66
N TYR A 144 3.07 15.95 1.15
CA TYR A 144 2.90 15.75 -0.29
C TYR A 144 2.03 16.84 -0.94
N ILE A 145 0.94 17.25 -0.28
CA ILE A 145 0.06 18.33 -0.76
C ILE A 145 0.83 19.67 -0.80
N ASN A 146 1.59 19.97 0.24
CA ASN A 146 2.34 21.22 0.34
C ASN A 146 3.49 21.28 -0.68
N GLN A 147 4.19 20.17 -0.92
CA GLN A 147 5.20 20.10 -1.97
C GLN A 147 4.60 20.33 -3.36
N ARG A 148 3.44 19.74 -3.68
CA ARG A 148 2.75 19.99 -4.95
C ARG A 148 2.42 21.46 -5.17
N LYS A 149 1.95 22.15 -4.12
CA LYS A 149 1.61 23.58 -4.20
C LYS A 149 2.85 24.43 -4.53
N LEU A 150 3.99 24.14 -3.92
CA LEU A 150 5.24 24.87 -4.17
C LEU A 150 5.74 24.74 -5.62
N THR A 151 5.53 23.60 -6.28
CA THR A 151 5.92 23.41 -7.69
C THR A 151 5.06 24.23 -8.67
N ILE A 152 3.80 24.51 -8.32
CA ILE A 152 2.87 25.26 -9.20
C ILE A 152 3.12 26.77 -9.12
N PHE A 153 3.57 27.30 -7.98
CA PHE A 153 3.91 28.74 -7.82
C PHE A 153 5.33 29.10 -8.28
N SER A 154 6.05 28.15 -8.88
CA SER A 154 7.43 28.35 -9.38
C SER A 154 7.52 28.28 -10.92
N GLN A 155 6.39 28.32 -11.63
CA GLN A 155 6.30 28.53 -13.09
C GLN A 155 5.79 29.93 -13.39
#